data_AF-A0A518ISZ9-F1
#
_entry.id   AF-A0A518ISZ9-F1
#
_cell.length_a   1.000
_cell.length_b   1.000
_cell.length_c   1.000
_cell.angle_alpha   90.00
_cell.angle_beta   90.00
_cell.angle_gamma   90.00
#
_symmetry.space_group_name_H-M   'P 1'
#
loop_
_entity.id
_entity.type
_entity.pdbx_description
1 polymer ?
#
loop_
_entity_poly.entity_id
_entity_poly.type
_entity_poly.pdbx_seq_one_letter_code
_entity_poly.pdbx_strand_id
1 'polypeptide(L)'
;MSGLDEVIDQLWLHATFEEDPWCVDRAYAAIKDDGVLAVDALIWALGHKDLDLKLLALRLLREFGPVANRAMPAVIDCLFDGDRLVRITAWETARLVEGLETQA
;
A
#
# COMPACT_ATOMS: atom_id res chain seq x y z
N MET A 1 -19.72 -11.17 6.44
CA MET A 1 -19.23 -9.83 6.09
C MET A 1 -18.41 -9.98 4.81
N SER A 2 -18.41 -9.02 3.89
CA SER A 2 -17.78 -9.21 2.59
C SER A 2 -16.26 -9.26 2.76
N GLY A 3 -15.56 -10.14 2.02
CA GLY A 3 -14.13 -10.36 2.22
C GLY A 3 -13.27 -9.12 1.97
N LEU A 4 -13.75 -8.15 1.19
CA LEU A 4 -13.03 -6.90 0.95
C LEU A 4 -13.15 -5.92 2.13
N ASP A 5 -14.34 -5.83 2.74
CA ASP A 5 -14.57 -4.93 3.88
C ASP A 5 -13.70 -5.35 5.09
N GLU A 6 -13.50 -6.65 5.27
CA GLU A 6 -12.65 -7.18 6.35
C GLU A 6 -11.18 -6.79 6.16
N VAL A 7 -10.65 -6.86 4.93
CA VAL A 7 -9.29 -6.39 4.63
C VAL A 7 -9.17 -4.88 4.83
N ILE A 8 -10.19 -4.11 4.43
CA ILE A 8 -10.21 -2.66 4.65
C ILE A 8 -10.22 -2.33 6.15
N ASP A 9 -10.99 -3.05 6.96
CA ASP A 9 -11.01 -2.89 8.42
C ASP A 9 -9.62 -3.16 9.04
N GLN A 10 -8.90 -4.18 8.55
CA GLN A 10 -7.51 -4.44 8.96
C GLN A 10 -6.56 -3.32 8.57
N LEU A 11 -6.71 -2.75 7.36
CA LEU A 11 -5.91 -1.60 6.94
C LEU A 11 -6.16 -0.40 7.85
N TRP A 12 -7.41 -0.12 8.24
CA TRP A 12 -7.73 0.96 9.17
C TRP A 12 -7.17 0.74 10.57
N LEU A 13 -7.32 -0.48 11.09
CA LEU A 13 -6.74 -0.87 12.38
C LEU A 13 -5.22 -0.63 12.41
N HIS A 14 -4.58 -0.83 11.27
CA HIS A 14 -3.15 -0.67 11.09
C HIS A 14 -2.74 0.64 10.38
N ALA A 15 -3.63 1.62 10.23
CA ALA A 15 -3.30 2.94 9.68
C ALA A 15 -3.13 4.01 10.76
N THR A 16 -3.70 3.83 11.96
CA THR A 16 -3.56 4.77 13.08
C THR A 16 -2.20 4.64 13.76
N PHE A 17 -1.24 5.51 13.40
CA PHE A 17 0.20 5.29 13.62
C PHE A 17 0.99 6.45 14.24
N GLU A 18 0.59 7.01 15.38
CA GLU A 18 1.55 7.85 16.09
C GLU A 18 2.65 7.05 16.83
N GLU A 19 2.52 5.73 17.10
CA GLU A 19 3.45 5.06 18.05
C GLU A 19 4.01 3.65 17.71
N ASP A 20 3.60 2.93 16.66
CA ASP A 20 4.10 1.55 16.43
C ASP A 20 5.10 1.43 15.23
N PRO A 21 6.37 1.08 15.47
CA PRO A 21 7.35 0.87 14.40
C PRO A 21 7.06 -0.33 13.47
N TRP A 22 6.22 -1.29 13.89
CA TRP A 22 5.99 -2.59 13.23
C TRP A 22 4.64 -2.70 12.50
N CYS A 23 3.91 -1.58 12.46
CA CYS A 23 2.90 -1.18 11.49
C CYS A 23 2.70 -2.08 10.26
N VAL A 24 3.66 -1.98 9.35
CA VAL A 24 3.60 -2.55 8.01
C VAL A 24 3.66 -4.07 8.09
N ASP A 25 4.54 -4.61 8.93
CA ASP A 25 4.71 -6.05 9.09
C ASP A 25 3.44 -6.71 9.64
N ARG A 26 2.76 -6.03 10.58
CA ARG A 26 1.48 -6.48 11.15
C ARG A 26 0.36 -6.43 10.13
N ALA A 27 0.22 -5.31 9.44
CA ALA A 27 -0.78 -5.15 8.39
C ALA A 27 -0.56 -6.18 7.26
N TYR A 28 0.69 -6.39 6.84
CA TYR A 28 1.05 -7.38 5.84
C TYR A 28 0.71 -8.79 6.30
N ALA A 29 1.07 -9.16 7.54
CA ALA A 29 0.75 -10.46 8.10
C ALA A 29 -0.76 -10.73 8.17
N ALA A 30 -1.58 -9.68 8.36
CA ALA A 30 -3.02 -9.77 8.40
C ALA A 30 -3.65 -9.99 7.02
N ILE A 31 -3.11 -9.35 5.97
CA ILE A 31 -3.76 -9.33 4.64
C ILE A 31 -3.07 -10.20 3.57
N LYS A 32 -1.87 -10.74 3.83
CA LYS A 32 -1.08 -11.49 2.83
C LYS A 32 -1.82 -12.70 2.25
N ASP A 33 -2.66 -13.36 3.04
CA ASP A 33 -3.33 -14.60 2.67
C ASP A 33 -4.65 -14.33 1.89
N ASP A 34 -5.12 -13.08 1.86
CA ASP A 34 -6.30 -12.64 1.09
C ASP A 34 -6.01 -12.46 -0.41
N GLY A 35 -4.73 -12.52 -0.79
CA GLY A 35 -4.26 -12.56 -2.17
C GLY A 35 -4.73 -11.37 -3.02
N VAL A 36 -5.65 -11.62 -3.95
CA VAL A 36 -6.18 -10.56 -4.82
C VAL A 36 -6.92 -9.51 -3.98
N LEU A 37 -7.77 -9.90 -3.03
CA LEU A 37 -8.53 -8.94 -2.22
C LEU A 37 -7.64 -7.95 -1.47
N ALA A 38 -6.47 -8.39 -1.00
CA ALA A 38 -5.46 -7.52 -0.40
C ALA A 38 -5.09 -6.36 -1.32
N VAL A 39 -4.76 -6.66 -2.58
CA VAL A 39 -4.35 -5.63 -3.54
C VAL A 39 -5.52 -4.70 -3.90
N ASP A 40 -6.77 -5.16 -3.89
CA ASP A 40 -7.94 -4.28 -4.17
C ASP A 40 -8.14 -3.30 -3.01
N ALA A 41 -8.00 -3.77 -1.78
CA ALA A 41 -8.07 -2.94 -0.59
C ALA A 41 -6.92 -1.91 -0.55
N LEU A 42 -5.72 -2.29 -0.98
CA LEU A 42 -4.59 -1.37 -1.10
C LEU A 42 -4.83 -0.29 -2.17
N ILE A 43 -5.39 -0.65 -3.33
CA ILE A 43 -5.80 0.32 -4.36
C ILE A 43 -6.84 1.30 -3.79
N TRP A 44 -7.83 0.78 -3.07
CA TRP A 44 -8.83 1.61 -2.39
C TRP A 44 -8.20 2.59 -1.40
N ALA A 45 -7.24 2.12 -0.60
CA ALA A 45 -6.54 2.92 0.40
C ALA A 45 -5.71 4.06 -0.21
N LEU A 46 -5.07 3.83 -1.37
CA LEU A 46 -4.34 4.89 -2.11
C LEU A 46 -5.25 6.05 -2.56
N GLY A 47 -6.52 5.75 -2.87
CA GLY A 47 -7.53 6.74 -3.24
C GLY A 47 -8.12 7.52 -2.07
N HIS A 48 -7.81 7.15 -0.81
CA HIS A 48 -8.36 7.82 0.36
C HIS A 48 -7.74 9.22 0.57
N LYS A 49 -8.24 10.01 1.51
CA LYS A 49 -7.63 11.33 1.85
C LYS A 49 -6.63 11.26 3.00
N ASP A 50 -6.61 10.14 3.71
CA ASP A 50 -5.80 9.94 4.89
C ASP A 50 -4.35 9.64 4.49
N LEU A 51 -3.42 10.44 4.98
CA LEU A 51 -2.01 10.34 4.61
C LEU A 51 -1.37 9.06 5.14
N ASP A 52 -1.70 8.66 6.38
CA ASP A 52 -1.12 7.48 7.01
C ASP A 52 -1.62 6.22 6.31
N LEU A 53 -2.91 6.20 5.94
CA LEU A 53 -3.48 5.11 5.17
C LEU A 53 -2.84 4.97 3.77
N LYS A 54 -2.59 6.09 3.07
CA LYS A 54 -1.87 6.07 1.78
C LYS A 54 -0.47 5.52 1.92
N LEU A 55 0.27 6.00 2.92
CA LEU A 55 1.65 5.59 3.16
C LEU A 55 1.73 4.11 3.55
N LEU A 56 0.81 3.64 4.39
CA LEU A 56 0.67 2.22 4.70
C LEU A 56 0.43 1.41 3.43
N ALA A 57 -0.51 1.85 2.59
CA ALA A 57 -0.85 1.13 1.36
C ALA A 57 0.35 1.04 0.40
N LEU A 58 1.07 2.15 0.17
CA LEU A 58 2.28 2.15 -0.66
C LEU A 58 3.36 1.21 -0.10
N ARG A 59 3.58 1.21 1.21
CA ARG A 59 4.55 0.32 1.86
C ARG A 59 4.16 -1.15 1.72
N LEU A 60 2.88 -1.49 1.93
CA LEU A 60 2.38 -2.85 1.76
C LEU A 60 2.50 -3.34 0.32
N LEU A 61 2.21 -2.49 -0.66
CA LEU A 61 2.39 -2.83 -2.07
C LEU A 61 3.84 -3.21 -2.41
N ARG A 62 4.83 -2.65 -1.70
CA ARG A 62 6.24 -3.07 -1.84
C ARG A 62 6.49 -4.48 -1.31
N GLU A 63 5.87 -4.85 -0.19
CA GLU A 63 5.98 -6.20 0.39
C GLU A 63 5.33 -7.26 -0.52
N PHE A 64 4.23 -6.92 -1.21
CA PHE A 64 3.61 -7.79 -2.22
C PHE A 64 4.42 -7.91 -3.52
N GLY A 65 5.33 -6.96 -3.79
CA GLY A 65 6.23 -7.01 -4.93
C GLY A 65 5.52 -7.07 -6.30
N PRO A 66 6.00 -7.87 -7.27
CA PRO A 66 5.45 -7.90 -8.63
C PRO A 66 3.99 -8.33 -8.73
N VAL A 67 3.44 -9.01 -7.71
CA VAL A 67 2.02 -9.40 -7.67
C VAL A 67 1.12 -8.16 -7.58
N ALA A 68 1.64 -7.05 -7.03
CA ALA A 68 0.96 -5.78 -6.90
C ALA A 68 0.91 -4.95 -8.20
N ASN A 69 1.38 -5.45 -9.34
CA ASN A 69 1.44 -4.71 -10.61
C ASN A 69 0.09 -4.08 -11.04
N ARG A 70 -1.04 -4.69 -10.67
CA ARG A 70 -2.36 -4.12 -10.96
C ARG A 70 -2.66 -2.81 -10.22
N ALA A 71 -1.93 -2.50 -9.14
CA ALA A 71 -2.05 -1.24 -8.41
C ALA A 71 -1.25 -0.09 -9.07
N MET A 72 -0.49 -0.36 -10.12
CA MET A 72 0.38 0.64 -10.77
C MET A 72 -0.35 1.94 -11.17
N PRO A 73 -1.58 1.90 -11.74
CA PRO A 73 -2.29 3.14 -12.04
C PRO A 73 -2.54 4.01 -10.80
N ALA A 74 -2.92 3.39 -9.67
CA ALA A 74 -3.15 4.11 -8.42
C ALA A 74 -1.83 4.62 -7.80
N VAL A 75 -0.73 3.88 -7.94
CA VAL A 75 0.60 4.33 -7.50
C VAL A 75 1.08 5.53 -8.32
N ILE A 76 0.80 5.54 -9.64
CA ILE A 76 1.13 6.67 -10.52
C ILE A 76 0.37 7.93 -10.09
N ASP A 77 -0.91 7.81 -9.72
CA ASP A 77 -1.68 8.94 -9.20
C ASP A 77 -1.04 9.53 -7.92
N CYS A 78 -0.51 8.66 -7.03
CA CYS A 78 0.20 9.09 -5.83
C CYS A 78 1.54 9.81 -6.11
N LEU A 79 2.13 9.68 -7.31
CA LEU A 79 3.32 10.47 -7.69
C LEU A 79 3.01 11.96 -7.81
N PHE A 80 1.75 12.31 -8.00
CA PHE A 80 1.26 13.69 -8.11
C PHE A 80 0.52 14.14 -6.84
N ASP A 81 0.60 13.37 -5.75
CA ASP A 81 -0.05 13.72 -4.49
C ASP A 81 0.46 15.06 -3.93
N GLY A 82 -0.40 15.79 -3.21
CA GLY A 82 -0.02 17.06 -2.58
C GLY A 82 1.03 16.87 -1.49
N ASP A 83 1.03 15.72 -0.82
CA ASP A 83 1.98 15.42 0.24
C ASP A 83 3.33 14.94 -0.30
N ARG A 84 4.42 15.53 0.20
CA ARG A 84 5.77 15.22 -0.26
C ARG A 84 6.18 13.79 0.05
N LEU A 85 5.81 13.27 1.23
CA LEU A 85 6.18 11.93 1.65
C LEU A 85 5.47 10.90 0.78
N VAL A 86 4.18 11.10 0.52
CA VAL A 86 3.39 10.24 -0.39
C VAL A 86 4.04 10.15 -1.77
N ARG A 87 4.44 11.29 -2.37
CA ARG A 87 5.12 11.29 -3.68
C ARG A 87 6.43 10.49 -3.70
N ILE A 88 7.25 10.64 -2.65
CA ILE A 88 8.54 9.94 -2.55
C ILE A 88 8.30 8.43 -2.40
N THR A 89 7.40 8.04 -1.49
CA THR A 89 7.08 6.63 -1.26
C THR A 89 6.44 6.00 -2.50
N ALA A 90 5.60 6.74 -3.23
CA ALA A 90 5.00 6.27 -4.48
C ALA A 90 6.06 6.00 -5.55
N TRP A 91 7.07 6.86 -5.67
CA TRP A 91 8.17 6.67 -6.62
C TRP A 91 9.01 5.44 -6.30
N GLU A 92 9.33 5.22 -5.01
CA GLU A 92 10.02 4.00 -4.57
C GLU A 92 9.18 2.75 -4.85
N THR A 93 7.88 2.83 -4.59
CA THR A 93 6.94 1.71 -4.79
C THR A 93 6.81 1.36 -6.27
N ALA A 94 6.64 2.35 -7.15
CA ALA A 94 6.54 2.14 -8.60
C ALA A 94 7.76 1.41 -9.15
N ARG A 95 8.98 1.84 -8.76
CA ARG A 95 10.22 1.20 -9.20
C ARG A 95 10.33 -0.27 -8.81
N LEU A 96 9.89 -0.60 -7.60
CA LEU A 96 9.99 -1.95 -7.05
C LEU A 96 8.94 -2.88 -7.66
N VAL A 97 7.70 -2.41 -7.81
CA VAL A 97 6.60 -3.20 -8.38
C VAL A 97 6.80 -3.43 -9.89
N GLU A 98 7.33 -2.44 -10.62
CA GLU A 98 7.67 -2.57 -12.05
C GLU A 98 8.86 -3.51 -12.30
N GLY A 99 9.60 -3.91 -11.25
CA GLY A 99 10.75 -4.79 -11.40
C GLY A 99 11.94 -4.10 -12.08
N LEU A 100 12.07 -2.78 -11.93
CA LEU A 100 13.33 -2.08 -12.20
C LEU A 100 14.32 -2.44 -11.09
N GLU A 101 14.72 -3.72 -11.04
CA GLU A 101 15.99 -4.12 -10.47
C GLU A 101 17.02 -3.20 -11.12
N THR A 102 17.59 -2.35 -10.28
CA THR A 102 18.65 -1.46 -10.74
C THR A 102 19.82 -2.39 -10.99
N GLN A 103 19.96 -2.87 -12.22
CA GLN A 103 21.18 -3.52 -12.69
C GLN A 103 22.26 -2.44 -12.61
N ALA A 104 22.94 -2.42 -11.47
CA ALA A 104 24.22 -1.76 -11.26
C ALA A 104 25.34 -2.77 -11.57
#